data_AF-A0AA96RMY9-F1
#
_entry.id   AF-A0AA96RMY9-F1
#
_cell.length_a   1.000
_cell.length_b   1.000
_cell.length_c   1.000
_cell.angle_alpha   90.00
_cell.angle_beta   90.00
_cell.angle_gamma   90.00
#
_symmetry.space_group_name_H-M   'P 1'
#
loop_
_entity.id
_entity.type
_entity.pdbx_description
1 polymer ?
#
loop_
_entity_poly.entity_id
_entity_poly.type
_entity_poly.pdbx_seq_one_letter_code
_entity_poly.pdbx_strand_id
1 'polypeptide(L)'
;MTNDQGDPQSLNLAFSTPRDWLEDGKQIKVQSSPTLFGPVSYTIRSEIKHKQVNADLQLPDRLPINSLQLRLRVPEGNRLTGVEVNGKPYLQFDPNTETIDLTGITGKLAIHATYTDVKHAENGNAESR
;
A
#
# COMPACT_ATOMS: atom_id res chain seq x y z
N MET A 1 6.13 13.32 -7.55
CA MET A 1 6.17 14.71 -8.07
C MET A 1 7.53 15.30 -7.76
N THR A 2 7.98 16.31 -8.51
CA THR A 2 9.24 17.04 -8.26
C THR A 2 8.94 18.43 -7.69
N ASN A 3 9.87 19.02 -6.92
CA ASN A 3 9.76 20.42 -6.49
C ASN A 3 10.11 21.39 -7.65
N ASP A 4 10.08 22.69 -7.38
CA ASP A 4 10.42 23.75 -8.34
C ASP A 4 11.87 23.68 -8.87
N GLN A 5 12.73 22.89 -8.23
CA GLN A 5 14.11 22.63 -8.66
C GLN A 5 14.27 21.31 -9.44
N GLY A 6 13.19 20.55 -9.63
CA GLY A 6 13.24 19.25 -10.30
C GLY A 6 13.64 18.08 -9.40
N ASP A 7 13.79 18.28 -8.09
CA ASP A 7 14.13 17.20 -7.15
C ASP A 7 12.91 16.33 -6.86
N PRO A 8 13.02 14.99 -6.92
CA PRO A 8 11.93 14.09 -6.57
C PRO A 8 11.53 14.30 -5.10
N GLN A 9 10.25 14.55 -4.87
CA GLN A 9 9.70 14.70 -3.51
C GLN A 9 9.03 13.43 -3.02
N SER A 10 8.71 12.51 -3.94
CA SER A 10 7.81 11.38 -3.67
C SER A 10 8.45 10.04 -4.03
N LEU A 11 8.27 9.06 -3.15
CA LEU A 11 8.51 7.65 -3.43
C LEU A 11 7.16 6.92 -3.51
N ASN A 12 6.83 6.42 -4.71
CA ASN A 12 5.57 5.72 -4.98
C ASN A 12 5.85 4.24 -5.22
N LEU A 13 5.38 3.38 -4.32
CA LEU A 13 5.60 1.94 -4.35
C LEU A 13 4.39 1.21 -4.94
N ALA A 14 4.64 0.32 -5.91
CA ALA A 14 3.63 -0.51 -6.56
C ALA A 14 2.52 0.23 -7.34
N PHE A 15 2.72 1.48 -7.77
CA PHE A 15 1.68 2.24 -8.51
C PHE A 15 1.38 1.69 -9.91
N SER A 16 2.34 0.98 -10.50
CA SER A 16 2.26 0.41 -11.85
C SER A 16 1.95 -1.08 -11.86
N THR A 17 1.58 -1.69 -10.72
CA THR A 17 1.28 -3.11 -10.65
C THR A 17 -0.14 -3.38 -11.15
N PRO A 18 -0.33 -4.23 -12.18
CA PRO A 18 -1.66 -4.67 -12.60
C PRO A 18 -2.42 -5.36 -11.45
N ARG A 19 -3.76 -5.26 -11.44
CA ARG A 19 -4.60 -5.89 -10.42
C ARG A 19 -4.36 -7.40 -10.32
N ASP A 20 -4.17 -8.04 -11.47
CA ASP A 20 -3.96 -9.49 -11.59
C ASP A 20 -2.69 -9.97 -10.89
N TRP A 21 -1.74 -9.09 -10.58
CA TRP A 21 -0.52 -9.46 -9.84
C TRP A 21 -0.76 -9.64 -8.34
N LEU A 22 -1.91 -9.19 -7.84
CA LEU A 22 -2.36 -9.38 -6.47
C LEU A 22 -3.62 -10.27 -6.40
N GLU A 23 -3.83 -11.14 -7.38
CA GLU A 23 -4.71 -12.29 -7.19
C GLU A 23 -4.26 -13.13 -5.99
N ASP A 24 -5.20 -13.89 -5.45
CA ASP A 24 -4.99 -14.76 -4.31
C ASP A 24 -3.77 -15.69 -4.47
N GLY A 25 -2.90 -15.71 -3.47
CA GLY A 25 -1.68 -16.51 -3.43
C GLY A 25 -0.50 -15.91 -4.22
N LYS A 26 -0.69 -14.78 -4.93
CA LYS A 26 0.40 -14.13 -5.68
C LYS A 26 1.27 -13.25 -4.78
N GLN A 27 2.51 -13.06 -5.24
CA GLN A 27 3.51 -12.27 -4.54
C GLN A 27 4.25 -11.36 -5.52
N ILE A 28 4.47 -10.11 -5.10
CA ILE A 28 5.39 -9.16 -5.74
C ILE A 28 6.61 -9.01 -4.85
N LYS A 29 7.81 -9.15 -5.40
CA LYS A 29 9.06 -8.98 -4.65
C LYS A 29 10.00 -8.06 -5.42
N VAL A 30 10.38 -6.95 -4.77
CA VAL A 30 11.37 -6.00 -5.27
C VAL A 30 12.52 -5.96 -4.28
N GLN A 31 13.74 -6.16 -4.76
CA GLN A 31 14.94 -6.23 -3.93
C GLN A 31 15.95 -5.18 -4.40
N SER A 32 16.41 -4.35 -3.47
CA SER A 32 17.45 -3.34 -3.68
C SER A 32 17.25 -2.49 -4.92
N SER A 33 16.00 -2.07 -5.18
CA SER A 33 15.68 -1.22 -6.32
C SER A 33 16.32 0.16 -6.12
N PRO A 34 17.16 0.63 -7.05
CA PRO A 34 17.81 1.92 -6.90
C PRO A 34 16.77 3.05 -7.00
N THR A 35 16.73 3.91 -5.99
CA THR A 35 15.94 5.14 -6.02
C THR A 35 16.82 6.33 -5.66
N LEU A 36 16.33 7.54 -5.94
CA LEU A 36 17.03 8.78 -5.57
C LEU A 36 17.17 8.89 -4.04
N PHE A 37 16.27 8.27 -3.27
CA PHE A 37 16.31 8.23 -1.81
C PHE A 37 17.20 7.12 -1.23
N GLY A 38 17.78 6.26 -2.07
CA GLY A 38 18.52 5.06 -1.69
C GLY A 38 17.83 3.76 -2.13
N PRO A 39 18.45 2.60 -1.93
CA PRO A 39 17.88 1.31 -2.34
C PRO A 39 16.66 0.96 -1.49
N VAL A 40 15.54 0.66 -2.15
CA VAL A 40 14.31 0.20 -1.48
C VAL A 40 14.08 -1.29 -1.77
N SER A 41 13.61 -2.02 -0.77
CA SER A 41 13.12 -3.39 -0.95
C SER A 41 11.72 -3.51 -0.40
N TYR A 42 10.87 -4.28 -1.07
CA TYR A 42 9.56 -4.61 -0.53
C TYR A 42 9.05 -5.95 -1.06
N THR A 43 8.20 -6.60 -0.27
CA THR A 43 7.45 -7.79 -0.67
C THR A 43 5.99 -7.55 -0.37
N ILE A 44 5.11 -7.84 -1.33
CA ILE A 44 3.66 -7.80 -1.16
C ILE A 44 3.14 -9.22 -1.40
N ARG A 45 2.35 -9.76 -0.46
CA ARG A 45 1.74 -11.08 -0.52
C ARG A 45 0.23 -10.92 -0.46
N SER A 46 -0.45 -11.42 -1.48
CA SER A 46 -1.91 -11.37 -1.55
C SER A 46 -2.51 -12.66 -1.01
N GLU A 47 -3.35 -12.53 -0.01
CA GLU A 47 -4.22 -13.59 0.51
C GLU A 47 -5.67 -13.08 0.43
N ILE A 48 -6.03 -12.51 -0.72
CA ILE A 48 -7.27 -11.75 -0.86
C ILE A 48 -8.53 -12.60 -0.65
N LYS A 49 -8.48 -13.93 -0.84
CA LYS A 49 -9.59 -14.81 -0.43
C LYS A 49 -9.77 -14.85 1.09
N HIS A 50 -8.71 -14.65 1.85
CA HIS A 50 -8.71 -14.44 3.30
C HIS A 50 -8.87 -12.97 3.68
N LYS A 51 -9.25 -12.11 2.73
CA LYS A 51 -9.55 -10.69 2.95
C LYS A 51 -8.37 -9.88 3.46
N GLN A 52 -7.14 -10.30 3.12
CA GLN A 52 -5.94 -9.61 3.55
C GLN A 52 -4.84 -9.55 2.48
N VAL A 53 -4.02 -8.51 2.58
CA VAL A 53 -2.78 -8.34 1.82
C VAL A 53 -1.70 -7.88 2.80
N ASN A 54 -0.56 -8.56 2.80
CA ASN A 54 0.57 -8.25 3.65
C ASN A 54 1.68 -7.60 2.84
N ALA A 55 2.30 -6.52 3.35
CA ALA A 55 3.46 -5.92 2.71
C ALA A 55 4.60 -5.66 3.71
N ASP A 56 5.78 -6.19 3.39
CA ASP A 56 7.02 -5.93 4.12
C ASP A 56 7.84 -4.89 3.34
N LEU A 57 8.17 -3.76 3.95
CA LEU A 57 8.96 -2.68 3.33
C LEU A 57 10.26 -2.48 4.11
N GLN A 58 11.34 -2.26 3.37
CA GLN A 58 12.60 -1.75 3.88
C GLN A 58 12.92 -0.44 3.17
N LEU A 59 12.69 0.66 3.88
CA LEU A 59 12.91 2.01 3.36
C LEU A 59 14.39 2.41 3.50
N PRO A 60 14.92 3.18 2.54
CA PRO A 60 16.25 3.72 2.66
C PRO A 60 16.29 4.88 3.67
N ASP A 61 17.47 5.16 4.20
CA ASP A 61 17.77 6.24 5.15
C ASP A 61 18.72 7.30 4.56
N ARG A 62 19.09 7.19 3.28
CA ARG A 62 20.09 8.05 2.64
C ARG A 62 19.60 9.49 2.47
N LEU A 63 18.34 9.69 2.09
CA LEU A 63 17.73 11.02 1.94
C LEU A 63 16.31 11.02 2.53
N PRO A 64 15.84 12.17 3.05
CA PRO A 64 14.47 12.29 3.52
C PRO A 64 13.48 12.05 2.38
N ILE A 65 12.42 11.30 2.68
CA ILE A 65 11.31 11.05 1.77
C ILE A 65 10.15 11.94 2.21
N ASN A 66 9.89 13.02 1.45
CA ASN A 66 8.87 14.01 1.80
C ASN A 66 7.45 13.54 1.50
N SER A 67 7.30 12.50 0.67
CA SER A 67 6.04 11.83 0.41
C SER A 67 6.30 10.36 0.10
N LEU A 68 5.66 9.45 0.83
CA LEU A 68 5.78 8.01 0.64
C LEU A 68 4.40 7.39 0.49
N GLN A 69 4.13 6.77 -0.65
CA GLN A 69 2.84 6.12 -0.90
C GLN A 69 3.05 4.67 -1.31
N LEU A 70 2.22 3.77 -0.77
CA LEU A 70 2.14 2.37 -1.17
C LEU A 70 0.75 2.12 -1.76
N ARG A 71 0.69 1.52 -2.96
CA ARG A 71 -0.58 1.14 -3.56
C ARG A 71 -0.75 -0.37 -3.62
N LEU A 72 -1.89 -0.88 -3.14
CA LEU A 72 -2.21 -2.29 -3.07
C LEU A 72 -3.48 -2.59 -3.89
N ARG A 73 -3.34 -2.64 -5.22
CA ARG A 73 -4.48 -2.86 -6.14
C ARG A 73 -4.82 -4.33 -6.25
N VAL A 74 -5.80 -4.80 -5.49
CA VAL A 74 -6.28 -6.18 -5.60
C VAL A 74 -7.27 -6.33 -6.77
N PRO A 75 -7.65 -7.56 -7.17
CA PRO A 75 -8.72 -7.77 -8.13
C PRO A 75 -10.01 -7.05 -7.72
N GLU A 76 -10.79 -6.63 -8.72
CA GLU A 76 -12.04 -5.91 -8.52
C GLU A 76 -13.03 -6.70 -7.65
N GLY A 77 -13.98 -5.99 -7.05
CA GLY A 77 -14.92 -6.56 -6.10
C GLY A 77 -14.39 -6.64 -4.66
N ASN A 78 -13.15 -6.18 -4.40
CA ASN A 78 -12.61 -6.03 -3.06
C ASN A 78 -12.40 -4.54 -2.75
N ARG A 79 -12.72 -4.14 -1.52
CA ARG A 79 -12.54 -2.77 -1.02
C ARG A 79 -11.64 -2.79 0.20
N LEU A 80 -10.61 -1.94 0.19
CA LEU A 80 -9.74 -1.72 1.36
C LEU A 80 -10.57 -1.09 2.49
N THR A 81 -10.55 -1.70 3.68
CA THR A 81 -11.36 -1.26 4.83
C THR A 81 -10.53 -1.02 6.09
N GLY A 82 -9.31 -1.54 6.16
CA GLY A 82 -8.43 -1.36 7.30
C GLY A 82 -6.97 -1.51 6.92
N VAL A 83 -6.12 -0.81 7.66
CA VAL A 83 -4.67 -0.90 7.55
C VAL A 83 -4.08 -0.92 8.95
N GLU A 84 -3.12 -1.80 9.16
CA GLU A 84 -2.22 -1.75 10.30
C GLU A 84 -0.79 -1.54 9.81
N VAL A 85 -0.04 -0.70 10.53
CA VAL A 85 1.39 -0.48 10.32
C VAL A 85 2.12 -0.90 11.58
N ASN A 86 3.00 -1.90 11.48
CA ASN A 86 3.72 -2.49 12.60
C ASN A 86 2.79 -2.93 13.74
N GLY A 87 1.65 -3.54 13.39
CA GLY A 87 0.64 -4.05 14.33
C GLY A 87 -0.20 -2.98 15.03
N LYS A 88 -0.20 -1.74 14.52
CA LYS A 88 -1.03 -0.64 15.04
C LYS A 88 -2.01 -0.16 13.98
N PRO A 89 -3.28 0.10 14.34
CA PRO A 89 -4.26 0.68 13.41
C PRO A 89 -3.73 1.96 12.77
N TYR A 90 -3.98 2.10 11.47
CA TYR A 90 -3.49 3.19 10.65
C TYR A 90 -4.59 3.73 9.76
N LEU A 91 -4.78 5.05 9.79
CA LEU A 91 -5.96 5.70 9.19
C LEU A 91 -5.65 6.48 7.91
N GLN A 92 -4.37 6.62 7.54
CA GLN A 92 -3.97 7.39 6.36
C GLN A 92 -3.96 6.48 5.12
N PHE A 93 -5.16 6.10 4.67
CA PHE A 93 -5.36 5.36 3.44
C PHE A 93 -6.63 5.81 2.71
N ASP A 94 -6.63 5.66 1.39
CA ASP A 94 -7.79 5.91 0.54
C ASP A 94 -8.34 4.57 0.03
N PRO A 95 -9.58 4.18 0.42
CA PRO A 95 -10.18 2.93 0.01
C PRO A 95 -10.54 2.88 -1.47
N ASN A 96 -10.70 4.04 -2.14
CA ASN A 96 -11.08 4.10 -3.56
C ASN A 96 -9.88 3.88 -4.47
N THR A 97 -8.73 4.43 -4.09
CA THR A 97 -7.47 4.28 -4.85
C THR A 97 -6.57 3.18 -4.30
N GLU A 98 -6.97 2.51 -3.21
CA GLU A 98 -6.23 1.46 -2.51
C GLU A 98 -4.80 1.90 -2.17
N THR A 99 -4.65 3.17 -1.79
CA THR A 99 -3.36 3.82 -1.56
C THR A 99 -3.21 4.15 -0.08
N ILE A 100 -2.08 3.78 0.50
CA ILE A 100 -1.68 4.04 1.88
C ILE A 100 -0.62 5.13 1.86
N ASP A 101 -0.84 6.20 2.60
CA ASP A 101 0.13 7.27 2.79
C ASP A 101 1.01 6.94 3.99
N LEU A 102 2.29 6.65 3.76
CA LEU A 102 3.28 6.30 4.77
C LEU A 102 4.28 7.44 5.00
N THR A 103 3.93 8.66 4.58
CA THR A 103 4.79 9.84 4.69
C THR A 103 5.21 10.06 6.15
N GLY A 104 6.49 10.34 6.36
CA GLY A 104 7.07 10.55 7.70
C GLY A 104 7.45 9.26 8.45
N ILE A 105 7.12 8.08 7.94
CA ILE A 105 7.54 6.81 8.53
C ILE A 105 8.87 6.36 7.90
N THR A 106 9.78 5.83 8.72
CA THR A 106 11.12 5.39 8.29
C THR A 106 11.42 3.96 8.75
N GLY A 107 12.47 3.36 8.20
CA GLY A 107 12.94 2.04 8.59
C GLY A 107 12.13 0.88 7.99
N LYS A 108 11.95 -0.18 8.79
CA LYS A 108 11.24 -1.39 8.37
C LYS A 108 9.76 -1.29 8.73
N LEU A 109 8.89 -1.57 7.77
CA LEU A 109 7.44 -1.55 7.95
C LEU A 109 6.85 -2.91 7.63
N ALA A 110 6.00 -3.41 8.52
CA ALA A 110 5.08 -4.51 8.26
C ALA A 110 3.67 -3.90 8.13
N ILE A 111 3.10 -4.01 6.94
CA ILE A 111 1.76 -3.53 6.61
C ILE A 111 0.82 -4.73 6.54
N HIS A 112 -0.29 -4.66 7.27
CA HIS A 112 -1.42 -5.58 7.12
C HIS A 112 -2.61 -4.78 6.60
N ALA A 113 -3.09 -5.10 5.41
CA ALA A 113 -4.23 -4.44 4.78
C ALA A 113 -5.42 -5.42 4.75
N THR A 114 -6.55 -4.98 5.27
CA THR A 114 -7.80 -5.75 5.33
C THR A 114 -8.79 -5.26 4.29
N TYR A 115 -9.46 -6.19 3.63
CA TYR A 115 -10.41 -5.93 2.56
C TYR A 115 -11.79 -6.52 2.89
N THR A 116 -12.83 -6.02 2.24
CA THR A 116 -14.13 -6.67 2.22
C THR A 116 -14.63 -6.82 0.79
N ASP A 117 -15.58 -7.74 0.58
CA ASP A 117 -16.27 -7.83 -0.70
C ASP A 117 -17.20 -6.63 -0.90
N VAL A 118 -17.14 -5.98 -2.05
CA VAL A 118 -17.97 -4.81 -2.37
C VAL A 118 -19.46 -5.14 -2.29
N LYS A 119 -19.86 -6.38 -2.65
CA LYS A 119 -21.27 -6.82 -2.56
C LYS A 119 -21.78 -6.88 -1.12
N HIS A 120 -20.90 -7.03 -0.13
CA HIS A 120 -21.25 -6.98 1.28
C HIS A 120 -21.19 -5.56 1.86
N ALA A 121 -20.36 -4.67 1.30
CA ALA A 121 -20.21 -3.30 1.78
C ALA A 121 -21.44 -2.41 1.48
N GLU A 122 -22.18 -2.68 0.40
CA GLU A 122 -23.34 -1.87 0.00
C GLU A 122 -24.60 -2.14 0.84
N ASN A 123 -24.74 -3.33 1.43
CA ASN A 123 -25.90 -3.69 2.25
C ASN A 123 -25.87 -3.10 3.68
N GLY A 124 -24.72 -2.60 4.15
CA GLY A 124 -24.59 -2.02 5.49
C GLY A 124 -24.97 -0.54 5.60
N ASN A 125 -25.22 0.15 4.48
CA ASN A 125 -25.49 1.60 4.45
C ASN A 125 -26.97 1.94 4.20
N ALA A 126 -27.86 0.94 4.12
CA ALA A 126 -29.28 1.12 3.80
C ALA A 126 -30.23 1.09 5.02
N GLU A 127 -29.74 0.78 6.23
CA GLU A 127 -30.58 0.65 7.44
C GLU A 127 -30.35 1.76 8.49
N SER A 128 -29.85 2.92 8.10
CA SER A 128 -29.72 4.07 9.01
C SER A 128 -30.21 5.35 8.34
N ARG A 129 -31.53 5.49 8.20
CA ARG A 129 -32.18 6.77 8.01
C ARG A 129 -33.59 6.79 8.57
#